data_AF-A0A7C4FYQ8-F1
#
_entry.id   AF-A0A7C4FYQ8-F1
#
_cell.length_a   1.000
_cell.length_b   1.000
_cell.length_c   1.000
_cell.angle_alpha   90.00
_cell.angle_beta   90.00
_cell.angle_gamma   90.00
#
_symmetry.space_group_name_H-M   'P 1'
#
loop_
_entity.id
_entity.type
_entity.pdbx_description
1 polymer ?
#
loop_
_entity_poly.entity_id
_entity_poly.type
_entity_poly.pdbx_seq_one_letter_code
_entity_poly.pdbx_strand_id
1 'polypeptide(L)'
;MELTPERKQQIEEEERQRVAEEQYRAKVRASLNTATAQPVAAAPERRKSHVGLLLGILAIVAVVAVILVNSNSSRSTDSDGSTPRAARAASPPSVRYVPVSQSIASGQVVVKANGYVQYRIQITADMRDARISGNFNASGGSGNDVSAVIASESEYTNWINGHEARVYYSTQGKKTTDSFDVRLAPGTYYFAVSNKFSAFSDKYVFLNADLKYSRMETY
;
A
#
# COMPACT_ATOMS: atom_id res chain seq x y z
N MET A 1 22.29 -38.30 -34.89
CA MET A 1 22.41 -36.86 -34.56
C MET A 1 23.10 -36.78 -33.21
N GLU A 2 24.38 -36.46 -33.19
CA GLU A 2 25.09 -36.20 -31.94
C GLU A 2 24.69 -34.81 -31.44
N LEU A 3 24.36 -34.70 -30.15
CA LEU A 3 24.05 -33.42 -29.51
C LEU A 3 25.28 -32.53 -29.56
N THR A 4 25.12 -31.26 -29.93
CA THR A 4 26.19 -30.28 -29.87
C THR A 4 26.71 -30.17 -28.42
N PRO A 5 28.02 -29.92 -28.21
CA PRO A 5 28.60 -29.85 -26.87
C PRO A 5 27.90 -28.82 -25.96
N GLU A 6 27.40 -27.72 -26.52
CA GLU A 6 26.61 -26.71 -25.80
C GLU A 6 25.27 -27.25 -25.29
N ARG A 7 24.56 -28.04 -26.11
CA ARG A 7 23.29 -28.66 -25.69
C ARG A 7 23.51 -29.69 -24.59
N LYS A 8 24.63 -30.42 -24.65
CA LYS A 8 24.99 -31.39 -23.60
C LYS A 8 25.25 -30.71 -22.26
N GLN A 9 25.97 -29.58 -22.27
CA GLN A 9 26.21 -28.79 -21.05
C GLN A 9 24.92 -28.21 -20.47
N GLN A 10 24.04 -27.68 -21.33
CA GLN A 10 22.75 -27.13 -20.91
C GLN A 10 21.86 -28.21 -20.24
N ILE A 11 21.85 -29.42 -20.80
CA ILE A 11 21.10 -30.55 -20.22
C ILE A 11 21.69 -30.96 -18.87
N GLU A 12 23.02 -31.04 -18.74
CA GLU A 12 23.68 -31.41 -17.48
C GLU A 12 23.47 -30.36 -16.38
N GLU A 13 23.39 -29.08 -16.76
CA GLU A 13 23.06 -27.99 -15.83
C GLU A 13 21.58 -28.01 -15.43
N GLU A 14 20.66 -28.26 -16.37
CA GLU A 14 19.23 -28.41 -16.08
C GLU A 14 18.97 -29.63 -15.19
N GLU A 15 19.64 -30.77 -15.42
CA GLU A 15 19.55 -31.94 -14.56
C GLU A 15 20.08 -31.66 -13.15
N ARG A 16 21.21 -30.95 -13.02
CA ARG A 16 21.73 -30.54 -11.71
C ARG A 16 20.76 -29.64 -10.96
N GLN A 17 20.11 -28.70 -11.64
CA GLN A 17 19.11 -27.83 -11.05
C GLN A 17 17.87 -28.62 -10.59
N ARG A 18 17.38 -29.56 -11.42
CA ARG A 18 16.26 -30.44 -11.07
C ARG A 18 16.57 -31.29 -9.83
N VAL A 19 17.75 -31.89 -9.75
CA VAL A 19 18.16 -32.70 -8.59
C VAL A 19 18.30 -31.85 -7.33
N ALA A 20 18.90 -30.66 -7.43
CA ALA A 20 19.01 -29.73 -6.30
C ALA A 20 17.63 -29.29 -5.78
N GLU A 21 16.68 -29.04 -6.69
CA GLU A 21 15.31 -28.70 -6.34
C GLU A 21 14.58 -29.86 -5.65
N GLU A 22 14.72 -31.10 -6.15
CA GLU A 22 14.11 -32.28 -5.54
C GLU A 22 14.66 -32.54 -4.12
N GLN A 23 15.97 -32.41 -3.94
CA GLN A 23 16.60 -32.51 -2.61
C GLN A 23 16.09 -31.43 -1.66
N TYR A 24 15.89 -30.20 -2.14
CA TYR A 24 15.34 -29.13 -1.33
C TYR A 24 13.88 -29.41 -0.93
N ARG A 25 13.04 -29.86 -1.88
CA ARG A 25 11.65 -30.26 -1.62
C ARG A 25 11.56 -31.40 -0.60
N ALA A 26 12.45 -32.38 -0.68
CA ALA A 26 12.53 -33.48 0.29
C ALA A 26 12.89 -32.99 1.69
N LYS A 27 13.86 -32.08 1.82
CA LYS A 27 14.23 -31.47 3.11
C LYS A 27 13.09 -30.67 3.74
N VAL A 28 12.36 -29.89 2.94
CA VAL A 28 11.20 -29.12 3.43
C VAL A 28 10.11 -30.07 3.93
N ARG A 29 9.77 -31.13 3.18
CA ARG A 29 8.82 -32.15 3.64
C ARG A 29 9.26 -32.83 4.93
N ALA A 30 10.54 -33.21 5.04
CA ALA A 30 11.07 -33.79 6.25
C ALA A 30 10.96 -32.81 7.44
N SER A 31 11.26 -31.52 7.24
CA SER A 31 11.16 -30.51 8.30
C SER A 31 9.72 -30.25 8.76
N LEU A 32 8.76 -30.24 7.84
CA LEU A 32 7.34 -30.09 8.16
C LEU A 32 6.79 -31.31 8.89
N ASN A 33 7.15 -32.53 8.48
CA ASN A 33 6.73 -33.75 9.16
C ASN A 33 7.35 -33.87 10.57
N THR A 34 8.58 -33.38 10.76
CA THR A 34 9.23 -33.38 12.09
C THR A 34 8.61 -32.35 13.03
N ALA A 35 8.12 -31.22 12.52
CA ALA A 35 7.47 -30.17 13.32
C ALA A 35 6.09 -30.58 13.87
N THR A 36 5.42 -31.57 13.24
CA THR A 36 4.09 -32.05 13.66
C THR A 36 4.17 -33.17 14.71
N ALA A 37 5.37 -33.65 15.08
CA ALA A 37 5.56 -34.84 15.90
C ALA A 37 6.41 -34.61 17.18
N GLN A 38 6.30 -33.45 17.83
CA GLN A 38 6.88 -33.26 19.18
C GLN A 38 5.88 -32.62 20.16
N PRO A 39 5.69 -33.22 21.35
CA PRO A 39 4.95 -32.60 22.45
C PRO A 39 5.77 -31.44 23.04
N VAL A 40 5.05 -30.42 23.49
CA VAL A 40 5.52 -29.22 24.20
C VAL A 40 6.69 -29.51 25.16
N ALA A 41 7.88 -29.03 24.80
CA ALA A 41 9.01 -28.87 25.71
C ALA A 41 9.55 -27.44 25.59
N ALA A 42 9.83 -26.85 26.75
CA ALA A 42 10.00 -25.42 26.99
C ALA A 42 11.13 -24.72 26.19
N ALA A 43 10.88 -23.44 25.92
CA ALA A 43 11.74 -22.51 25.18
C ALA A 43 13.08 -22.18 25.87
N PRO A 44 14.08 -21.70 25.11
CA PRO A 44 14.98 -20.66 25.59
C PRO A 44 14.50 -19.28 25.12
N GLU A 45 14.21 -18.42 26.09
CA GLU A 45 13.83 -17.02 25.88
C GLU A 45 14.92 -16.24 25.14
N ARG A 46 14.59 -15.69 23.97
CA ARG A 46 15.39 -14.62 23.36
C ARG A 46 15.12 -13.32 24.12
N ARG A 47 16.01 -12.98 25.06
CA ARG A 47 16.06 -11.68 25.73
C ARG A 47 16.12 -10.55 24.70
N LYS A 48 15.05 -9.75 24.61
CA LYS A 48 15.04 -8.50 23.86
C LYS A 48 15.76 -7.43 24.69
N SER A 49 16.78 -6.82 24.12
CA SER A 49 17.53 -5.70 24.72
C SER A 49 16.66 -4.45 24.78
N HIS A 50 16.37 -3.96 25.98
CA HIS A 50 15.64 -2.72 26.26
C HIS A 50 16.54 -1.48 26.38
N VAL A 51 17.72 -1.48 25.73
CA VAL A 51 18.67 -0.36 25.83
C VAL A 51 18.27 0.85 24.97
N GLY A 52 17.35 0.69 24.01
CA GLY A 52 16.88 1.78 23.14
C GLY A 52 15.70 2.60 23.67
N LEU A 53 15.07 2.21 24.78
CA LEU A 53 13.79 2.80 25.22
C LEU A 53 13.94 3.98 26.21
N LEU A 54 15.14 4.19 26.76
CA LEU A 54 15.40 5.24 27.77
C LEU A 54 15.93 6.57 27.20
N LEU A 55 16.28 6.65 25.91
CA LEU A 55 16.69 7.91 25.27
C LEU A 55 15.55 8.68 24.59
N GLY A 56 14.37 8.06 24.42
CA GLY A 56 13.21 8.70 23.79
C GLY A 56 12.33 9.53 24.75
N ILE A 57 12.39 9.26 26.07
CA ILE A 57 11.52 9.91 27.06
C ILE A 57 12.04 11.32 27.44
N LEU A 58 13.34 11.58 27.30
CA LEU A 58 13.95 12.86 27.64
C LEU A 58 13.73 13.95 26.58
N ALA A 59 13.32 13.59 25.36
CA ALA A 59 13.00 14.52 24.28
C ALA A 59 11.55 15.06 24.35
N ILE A 60 10.63 14.35 25.02
CA ILE A 60 9.21 14.72 25.08
C ILE A 60 8.94 15.76 26.20
N VAL A 61 9.76 15.78 27.26
CA VAL A 61 9.58 16.73 28.37
C VAL A 61 10.01 18.17 28.00
N ALA A 62 10.94 18.33 27.05
CA ALA A 62 11.37 19.66 26.58
C ALA A 62 10.34 20.37 25.68
N VAL A 63 9.52 19.61 24.93
CA VAL A 63 8.55 20.19 23.98
C VAL A 63 7.27 20.66 24.68
N VAL A 64 6.90 20.08 25.82
CA VAL A 64 5.71 20.51 26.60
C VAL A 64 5.97 21.81 27.37
N ALA A 65 7.21 22.10 27.78
CA ALA A 65 7.53 23.32 28.52
C ALA A 65 7.46 24.60 27.65
N VAL A 66 7.62 24.49 26.33
CA VAL A 66 7.61 25.66 25.41
C VAL A 66 6.18 26.11 25.07
N ILE A 67 5.18 25.24 25.21
CA ILE A 67 3.78 25.55 24.81
C ILE A 67 3.00 26.28 25.93
N LEU A 68 3.48 26.29 27.18
CA LEU A 68 2.76 26.87 28.33
C LEU A 68 3.18 28.29 28.72
N VAL A 69 4.13 28.93 28.02
CA VAL A 69 4.64 30.27 28.38
C VAL A 69 4.09 31.40 27.50
N ASN A 70 3.34 31.09 26.43
CA ASN A 70 2.84 32.15 25.51
C ASN A 70 1.37 32.57 25.71
N SER A 71 0.75 32.19 26.82
CA SER A 71 -0.61 32.59 27.18
C SER A 71 -0.61 33.59 28.33
N ASN A 72 0.04 34.74 28.14
CA ASN A 72 -0.17 35.88 29.02
C ASN A 72 0.13 37.20 28.31
N SER A 73 -0.91 37.87 27.82
CA SER A 73 -0.97 39.34 27.75
C SER A 73 -2.41 39.80 27.52
N SER A 74 -2.98 40.31 28.61
CA SER A 74 -3.77 41.54 28.67
C SER A 74 -5.21 41.49 28.16
N ARG A 75 -6.12 41.32 29.14
CA ARG A 75 -7.43 41.97 29.16
C ARG A 75 -7.23 43.49 29.09
N SER A 76 -7.89 44.13 28.13
CA SER A 76 -8.33 45.51 28.26
C SER A 76 -9.77 45.57 27.77
N THR A 77 -10.68 45.76 28.72
CA THR A 77 -11.99 46.35 28.49
C THR A 77 -11.78 47.82 28.14
N ASP A 78 -12.19 48.24 26.95
CA ASP A 78 -12.56 49.62 26.68
C ASP A 78 -13.77 49.62 25.74
N SER A 79 -14.91 49.90 26.35
CA SER A 79 -16.12 50.35 25.69
C SER A 79 -15.98 51.85 25.45
N ASP A 80 -15.84 52.28 24.21
CA ASP A 80 -16.24 53.64 23.84
C ASP A 80 -16.91 53.67 22.47
N GLY A 81 -18.01 54.42 22.43
CA GLY A 81 -18.92 54.51 21.30
C GLY A 81 -18.39 55.45 20.24
N SER A 82 -18.46 55.02 18.98
CA SER A 82 -18.39 55.89 17.81
C SER A 82 -19.02 55.19 16.61
N THR A 83 -20.22 55.65 16.25
CA THR A 83 -20.89 55.69 14.94
C THR A 83 -20.65 54.54 13.91
N PRO A 84 -21.72 53.92 13.35
CA PRO A 84 -21.58 52.91 12.32
C PRO A 84 -21.13 53.57 10.99
N ARG A 85 -19.81 53.58 10.74
CA ARG A 85 -19.27 53.72 9.38
C ARG A 85 -19.72 52.49 8.61
N ALA A 86 -20.61 52.69 7.63
CA ALA A 86 -21.10 51.63 6.74
C ALA A 86 -19.93 50.74 6.31
N ALA A 87 -19.90 49.53 6.87
CA ALA A 87 -19.01 48.48 6.44
C ALA A 87 -19.33 48.27 4.97
N ARG A 88 -18.38 48.61 4.08
CA ARG A 88 -18.38 48.08 2.73
C ARG A 88 -18.52 46.57 2.89
N ALA A 89 -19.65 46.02 2.47
CA ALA A 89 -19.84 44.59 2.42
C ALA A 89 -18.66 44.02 1.64
N ALA A 90 -17.80 43.26 2.32
CA ALA A 90 -16.76 42.51 1.64
C ALA A 90 -17.49 41.58 0.66
N SER A 91 -17.15 41.65 -0.62
CA SER A 91 -17.68 40.72 -1.61
C SER A 91 -17.45 39.30 -1.10
N PRO A 92 -18.44 38.40 -1.17
CA PRO A 92 -18.23 37.03 -0.73
C PRO A 92 -17.06 36.43 -1.52
N PRO A 93 -16.18 35.65 -0.88
CA PRO A 93 -15.08 34.97 -1.57
C PRO A 93 -15.64 34.19 -2.76
N SER A 94 -15.07 34.39 -3.95
CA SER A 94 -15.49 33.64 -5.13
C SER A 94 -14.92 32.24 -5.03
N VAL A 95 -15.80 31.24 -5.12
CA VAL A 95 -15.44 29.83 -5.03
C VAL A 95 -15.47 29.21 -6.42
N ARG A 96 -14.36 28.59 -6.85
CA ARG A 96 -14.34 27.71 -8.01
C ARG A 96 -13.87 26.31 -7.64
N TYR A 97 -14.23 25.34 -8.46
CA TYR A 97 -13.71 23.98 -8.38
C TYR A 97 -12.65 23.78 -9.45
N VAL A 98 -11.47 23.32 -9.05
CA VAL A 98 -10.37 23.04 -9.96
C VAL A 98 -10.07 21.53 -9.99
N PRO A 99 -9.87 20.94 -11.18
CA PRO A 99 -9.51 19.54 -11.29
C PRO A 99 -8.09 19.30 -10.78
N VAL A 100 -7.91 18.19 -10.08
CA VAL A 100 -6.63 17.71 -9.54
C VAL A 100 -6.44 16.26 -9.97
N SER A 101 -5.21 15.93 -10.36
CA SER A 101 -4.77 14.56 -10.60
C SER A 101 -3.59 14.27 -9.67
N GLN A 102 -3.77 13.31 -8.77
CA GLN A 102 -2.76 12.89 -7.80
C GLN A 102 -2.31 11.47 -8.15
N SER A 103 -1.01 11.27 -8.38
CA SER A 103 -0.48 9.94 -8.66
C SER A 103 -0.56 9.03 -7.43
N ILE A 104 -1.11 7.84 -7.62
CA ILE A 104 -1.15 6.75 -6.63
C ILE A 104 0.06 5.85 -6.82
N ALA A 105 0.33 5.46 -8.07
CA ALA A 105 1.45 4.61 -8.46
C ALA A 105 1.85 4.93 -9.90
N SER A 106 3.16 4.97 -10.15
CA SER A 106 3.72 5.16 -11.48
C SER A 106 5.00 4.35 -11.63
N GLY A 107 5.16 3.73 -12.79
CA GLY A 107 6.37 2.96 -13.16
C GLY A 107 6.29 1.49 -12.78
N GLN A 108 7.44 0.82 -12.81
CA GLN A 108 7.54 -0.61 -12.56
C GLN A 108 7.66 -0.91 -11.06
N VAL A 109 6.84 -1.83 -10.56
CA VAL A 109 6.93 -2.39 -9.21
C VAL A 109 7.22 -3.89 -9.29
N VAL A 110 8.01 -4.40 -8.33
CA VAL A 110 8.24 -5.83 -8.16
C VAL A 110 7.22 -6.37 -7.17
N VAL A 111 6.43 -7.34 -7.59
CA VAL A 111 5.50 -8.08 -6.73
C VAL A 111 6.09 -9.45 -6.45
N LYS A 112 6.61 -9.64 -5.23
CA LYS A 112 7.33 -10.84 -4.83
C LYS A 112 6.49 -12.11 -4.95
N ALA A 113 7.14 -13.24 -5.20
CA ALA A 113 6.50 -14.55 -5.09
C ALA A 113 5.80 -14.69 -3.73
N ASN A 114 4.59 -15.26 -3.73
CA ASN A 114 3.72 -15.35 -2.55
C ASN A 114 3.41 -13.98 -1.88
N GLY A 115 3.62 -12.88 -2.59
CA GLY A 115 3.55 -11.53 -2.05
C GLY A 115 2.52 -10.64 -2.76
N TYR A 116 2.46 -9.40 -2.30
CA TYR A 116 1.60 -8.35 -2.86
C TYR A 116 2.19 -6.97 -2.55
N VAL A 117 1.73 -5.97 -3.29
CA VAL A 117 1.98 -4.55 -3.01
C VAL A 117 0.64 -3.84 -2.84
N GLN A 118 0.62 -2.80 -2.02
CA GLN A 118 -0.59 -2.04 -1.69
C GLN A 118 -0.30 -0.54 -1.66
N TYR A 119 -1.28 0.24 -2.09
CA TYR A 119 -1.27 1.70 -2.07
C TYR A 119 -2.50 2.16 -1.30
N ARG A 120 -2.28 2.85 -0.18
CA ARG A 120 -3.35 3.43 0.62
C ARG A 120 -3.79 4.75 0.02
N ILE A 121 -5.09 4.95 -0.09
CA ILE A 121 -5.72 6.10 -0.73
C ILE A 121 -6.74 6.67 0.24
N GLN A 122 -6.58 7.93 0.61
CA GLN A 122 -7.52 8.64 1.47
C GLN A 122 -8.31 9.62 0.62
N ILE A 123 -9.62 9.46 0.59
CA ILE A 123 -10.54 10.39 -0.07
C ILE A 123 -11.26 11.17 1.04
N THR A 124 -11.09 12.49 1.04
CA THR A 124 -11.69 13.40 2.01
C THR A 124 -12.94 14.06 1.43
N ALA A 125 -13.79 14.66 2.28
CA ALA A 125 -15.08 15.22 1.86
C ALA A 125 -14.96 16.45 0.92
N ASP A 126 -13.81 17.13 0.91
CA ASP A 126 -13.48 18.23 0.01
C ASP A 126 -13.06 17.77 -1.39
N MET A 127 -12.74 16.48 -1.56
CA MET A 127 -12.42 15.87 -2.86
C MET A 127 -13.72 15.51 -3.59
N ARG A 128 -14.26 16.44 -4.38
CA ARG A 128 -15.49 16.19 -5.14
C ARG A 128 -15.24 15.31 -6.36
N ASP A 129 -16.22 14.47 -6.68
CA ASP A 129 -16.21 13.57 -7.83
C ASP A 129 -14.95 12.68 -7.89
N ALA A 130 -14.50 12.23 -6.72
CA ALA A 130 -13.28 11.44 -6.59
C ALA A 130 -13.37 10.12 -7.38
N ARG A 131 -12.35 9.89 -8.22
CA ARG A 131 -12.26 8.74 -9.11
C ARG A 131 -10.84 8.20 -9.13
N ILE A 132 -10.68 6.90 -8.92
CA ILE A 132 -9.41 6.20 -9.13
C ILE A 132 -9.44 5.63 -10.54
N SER A 133 -8.46 6.02 -11.37
CA SER A 133 -8.34 5.57 -12.75
C SER A 133 -6.93 5.13 -13.06
N GLY A 134 -6.77 4.09 -13.88
CA GLY A 134 -5.44 3.61 -14.24
C GLY A 134 -5.43 2.34 -15.06
N ASN A 135 -4.22 1.83 -15.27
CA ASN A 135 -3.96 0.55 -15.90
C ASN A 135 -2.72 -0.12 -15.29
N PHE A 136 -2.56 -1.40 -15.64
CA PHE A 136 -1.33 -2.12 -15.35
C PHE A 136 -0.94 -3.06 -16.48
N ASN A 137 0.35 -3.38 -16.55
CA ASN A 137 0.90 -4.42 -17.41
C ASN A 137 1.90 -5.26 -16.61
N ALA A 138 1.62 -6.55 -16.47
CA ALA A 138 2.43 -7.51 -15.74
C ALA A 138 3.33 -8.33 -16.67
N SER A 139 4.50 -8.68 -16.15
CA SER A 139 5.48 -9.52 -16.82
C SER A 139 6.26 -10.36 -15.80
N GLY A 140 6.93 -11.40 -16.27
CA GLY A 140 7.79 -12.25 -15.45
C GLY A 140 7.11 -13.50 -14.88
N GLY A 141 7.95 -14.47 -14.50
CA GLY A 141 7.52 -15.81 -14.10
C GLY A 141 6.82 -16.59 -15.21
N SER A 142 6.09 -17.66 -14.86
CA SER A 142 5.52 -18.59 -15.85
C SER A 142 4.20 -18.14 -16.50
N GLY A 143 3.50 -17.15 -15.93
CA GLY A 143 2.14 -16.75 -16.34
C GLY A 143 1.96 -15.28 -16.75
N ASN A 144 2.97 -14.43 -16.53
CA ASN A 144 2.91 -12.98 -16.77
C ASN A 144 1.62 -12.32 -16.25
N ASP A 145 1.08 -12.83 -15.16
CA ASP A 145 -0.23 -12.48 -14.67
C ASP A 145 -0.17 -12.04 -13.20
N VAL A 146 -1.10 -11.17 -12.83
CA VAL A 146 -1.33 -10.72 -11.46
C VAL A 146 -2.84 -10.66 -11.20
N SER A 147 -3.22 -10.56 -9.94
CA SER A 147 -4.57 -10.16 -9.56
C SER A 147 -4.52 -8.79 -8.92
N ALA A 148 -5.46 -7.92 -9.24
CA ALA A 148 -5.53 -6.57 -8.69
C ALA A 148 -6.91 -6.28 -8.09
N VAL A 149 -6.96 -5.37 -7.13
CA VAL A 149 -8.20 -5.00 -6.41
C VAL A 149 -8.21 -3.53 -6.01
N ILE A 150 -9.39 -2.90 -6.03
CA ILE A 150 -9.69 -1.65 -5.31
C ILE A 150 -10.82 -1.93 -4.34
N ALA A 151 -10.55 -1.71 -3.05
CA ALA A 151 -11.48 -2.05 -1.97
C ALA A 151 -11.35 -1.07 -0.80
N SER A 152 -12.37 -1.00 0.06
CA SER A 152 -12.23 -0.38 1.38
C SER A 152 -11.25 -1.18 2.24
N GLU A 153 -10.80 -0.60 3.36
CA GLU A 153 -9.83 -1.27 4.24
C GLU A 153 -10.25 -2.67 4.73
N SER A 154 -11.51 -2.83 5.14
CA SER A 154 -12.04 -4.13 5.58
C SER A 154 -12.11 -5.13 4.43
N GLU A 155 -12.64 -4.71 3.29
CA GLU A 155 -12.83 -5.58 2.12
C GLU A 155 -11.50 -5.95 1.47
N TYR A 156 -10.52 -5.05 1.47
CA TYR A 156 -9.14 -5.33 1.09
C TYR A 156 -8.53 -6.42 1.97
N THR A 157 -8.71 -6.30 3.29
CA THR A 157 -8.22 -7.30 4.26
C THR A 157 -8.85 -8.67 4.02
N ASN A 158 -10.15 -8.71 3.77
CA ASN A 158 -10.84 -9.96 3.41
C ASN A 158 -10.25 -10.55 2.11
N TRP A 159 -10.15 -9.73 1.06
CA TRP A 159 -9.67 -10.16 -0.25
C TRP A 159 -8.23 -10.69 -0.21
N ILE A 160 -7.31 -9.98 0.45
CA ILE A 160 -5.90 -10.40 0.48
C ILE A 160 -5.69 -11.69 1.28
N ASN A 161 -6.60 -11.99 2.20
CA ASN A 161 -6.62 -13.24 2.95
C ASN A 161 -7.40 -14.36 2.24
N GLY A 162 -7.97 -14.10 1.06
CA GLY A 162 -8.71 -15.09 0.27
C GLY A 162 -10.15 -15.30 0.71
N HIS A 163 -10.70 -14.40 1.54
CA HIS A 163 -12.11 -14.38 1.88
C HIS A 163 -12.93 -13.65 0.81
N GLU A 164 -14.23 -13.91 0.79
CA GLU A 164 -15.16 -13.15 -0.03
C GLU A 164 -15.12 -11.66 0.38
N ALA A 165 -15.11 -10.78 -0.61
CA ALA A 165 -15.02 -9.34 -0.39
C ALA A 165 -15.86 -8.58 -1.41
N ARG A 166 -16.52 -7.52 -0.96
CA ARG A 166 -17.28 -6.58 -1.79
C ARG A 166 -16.37 -5.46 -2.25
N VAL A 167 -15.72 -5.70 -3.38
CA VAL A 167 -14.71 -4.81 -3.95
C VAL A 167 -15.32 -3.89 -5.01
N TYR A 168 -14.72 -2.73 -5.23
CA TYR A 168 -15.16 -1.79 -6.27
C TYR A 168 -14.59 -2.14 -7.63
N TYR A 169 -13.41 -2.75 -7.64
CA TYR A 169 -12.77 -3.33 -8.81
C TYR A 169 -11.98 -4.55 -8.38
N SER A 170 -12.03 -5.60 -9.21
CA SER A 170 -11.06 -6.68 -9.18
C SER A 170 -10.86 -7.24 -10.58
N THR A 171 -9.66 -7.75 -10.82
CA THR A 171 -9.42 -8.55 -12.02
C THR A 171 -10.26 -9.81 -11.98
N GLN A 172 -10.93 -10.16 -13.07
CA GLN A 172 -11.57 -11.48 -13.22
C GLN A 172 -10.49 -12.56 -13.38
N GLY A 173 -10.06 -13.12 -12.25
CA GLY A 173 -8.95 -14.07 -12.19
C GLY A 173 -7.58 -13.38 -12.29
N LYS A 174 -6.65 -14.03 -12.99
CA LYS A 174 -5.29 -13.52 -13.21
C LYS A 174 -5.23 -12.84 -14.58
N LYS A 175 -4.66 -11.65 -14.64
CA LYS A 175 -4.58 -10.84 -15.86
C LYS A 175 -3.16 -10.30 -16.06
N THR A 176 -2.73 -10.28 -17.32
CA THR A 176 -1.48 -9.64 -17.74
C THR A 176 -1.64 -8.13 -17.88
N THR A 177 -2.77 -7.68 -18.44
CA THR A 177 -3.09 -6.27 -18.57
C THR A 177 -4.54 -6.06 -18.18
N ASP A 178 -4.83 -4.94 -17.55
CA ASP A 178 -6.19 -4.48 -17.29
C ASP A 178 -6.21 -2.97 -17.04
N SER A 179 -7.41 -2.39 -17.10
CA SER A 179 -7.65 -0.99 -16.79
C SER A 179 -8.86 -0.85 -15.86
N PHE A 180 -8.84 0.18 -15.03
CA PHE A 180 -9.91 0.43 -14.07
C PHE A 180 -10.23 1.92 -14.01
N ASP A 181 -11.50 2.21 -13.72
CA ASP A 181 -11.95 3.58 -13.61
C ASP A 181 -13.18 3.68 -12.69
N VAL A 182 -12.93 3.89 -11.40
CA VAL A 182 -13.89 3.68 -10.29
C VAL A 182 -14.15 4.96 -9.53
N ARG A 183 -15.43 5.35 -9.39
CA ARG A 183 -15.84 6.47 -8.52
C ARG A 183 -16.01 6.00 -7.08
N LEU A 184 -15.54 6.81 -6.14
CA LEU A 184 -15.56 6.47 -4.72
C LEU A 184 -16.07 7.63 -3.87
N ALA A 185 -16.73 7.28 -2.77
CA ALA A 185 -17.14 8.23 -1.76
C ALA A 185 -15.96 8.59 -0.84
N PRO A 186 -16.10 9.58 0.06
CA PRO A 186 -15.12 9.82 1.10
C PRO A 186 -14.86 8.56 1.94
N GLY A 187 -13.60 8.23 2.18
CA GLY A 187 -13.20 7.00 2.87
C GLY A 187 -11.74 6.63 2.65
N THR A 188 -11.34 5.51 3.26
CA THR A 188 -10.01 4.91 3.11
C THR A 188 -10.11 3.68 2.22
N TYR A 189 -9.30 3.66 1.17
CA TYR A 189 -9.27 2.62 0.17
C TYR A 189 -7.85 2.11 -0.05
N TYR A 190 -7.75 0.90 -0.59
CA TYR A 190 -6.51 0.30 -1.03
C TYR A 190 -6.63 -0.11 -2.49
N PHE A 191 -5.63 0.28 -3.27
CA PHE A 191 -5.32 -0.39 -4.53
C PHE A 191 -4.20 -1.39 -4.26
N ALA A 192 -4.40 -2.67 -4.59
CA ALA A 192 -3.41 -3.70 -4.37
C ALA A 192 -3.22 -4.59 -5.60
N VAL A 193 -1.98 -5.06 -5.76
CA VAL A 193 -1.58 -6.01 -6.80
C VAL A 193 -0.93 -7.22 -6.13
N SER A 194 -1.44 -8.40 -6.44
CA SER A 194 -1.11 -9.66 -5.78
C SER A 194 -0.47 -10.65 -6.74
N ASN A 195 0.59 -11.27 -6.23
CA ASN A 195 1.28 -12.42 -6.80
C ASN A 195 1.29 -13.59 -5.80
N LYS A 196 0.31 -13.65 -4.89
CA LYS A 196 0.21 -14.69 -3.85
C LYS A 196 0.09 -16.11 -4.42
N PHE A 197 -0.39 -16.24 -5.65
CA PHE A 197 -0.54 -17.54 -6.32
C PHE A 197 0.76 -18.07 -6.93
N SER A 198 1.82 -17.25 -7.04
CA SER A 198 3.12 -17.72 -7.55
C SER A 198 3.97 -18.24 -6.41
N ALA A 199 4.33 -19.51 -6.46
CA ALA A 199 5.16 -20.14 -5.42
C ALA A 199 6.63 -19.69 -5.46
N PHE A 200 7.18 -19.36 -6.64
CA PHE A 200 8.63 -19.20 -6.81
C PHE A 200 9.10 -18.00 -7.63
N SER A 201 8.22 -17.38 -8.43
CA SER A 201 8.62 -16.30 -9.34
C SER A 201 8.00 -14.95 -8.97
N ASP A 202 8.85 -13.94 -8.93
CA ASP A 202 8.45 -12.54 -8.85
C ASP A 202 7.73 -12.10 -10.13
N LYS A 203 6.93 -11.05 -10.01
CA LYS A 203 6.28 -10.35 -11.12
C LYS A 203 6.77 -8.92 -11.19
N TYR A 204 6.91 -8.41 -12.39
CA TYR A 204 7.21 -7.01 -12.65
C TYR A 204 5.96 -6.38 -13.26
N VAL A 205 5.41 -5.38 -12.59
CA VAL A 205 4.15 -4.75 -12.97
C VAL A 205 4.41 -3.28 -13.25
N PHE A 206 4.22 -2.85 -14.49
CA PHE A 206 4.13 -1.43 -14.80
C PHE A 206 2.75 -0.92 -14.39
N LEU A 207 2.72 0.09 -13.53
CA LEU A 207 1.51 0.72 -13.02
C LEU A 207 1.43 2.16 -13.50
N ASN A 208 0.23 2.57 -13.87
CA ASN A 208 -0.15 3.96 -13.99
C ASN A 208 -1.52 4.12 -13.34
N ALA A 209 -1.57 4.74 -12.16
CA ALA A 209 -2.78 4.91 -11.39
C ALA A 209 -2.84 6.32 -10.77
N ASP A 210 -3.96 6.99 -10.95
CA ASP A 210 -4.22 8.33 -10.45
C ASP A 210 -5.53 8.41 -9.68
N LEU A 211 -5.53 9.21 -8.62
CA LEU A 211 -6.73 9.74 -7.98
C LEU A 211 -7.06 11.10 -8.61
N LYS A 212 -8.22 11.18 -9.26
CA LYS A 212 -8.74 12.39 -9.90
C LYS A 212 -9.92 12.93 -9.10
N TYR A 213 -9.93 14.22 -8.84
CA TYR A 213 -11.01 14.88 -8.09
C TYR A 213 -11.03 16.37 -8.38
N SER A 214 -12.10 17.05 -7.98
CA SER A 214 -12.19 18.50 -7.98
C SER A 214 -12.07 19.03 -6.56
N ARG A 215 -11.21 20.03 -6.34
CA ARG A 215 -11.08 20.71 -5.05
C ARG A 215 -11.59 22.14 -5.11
N MET A 216 -12.08 22.63 -3.99
CA MET A 216 -12.48 24.02 -3.83
C MET A 216 -11.24 24.93 -3.79
N GLU A 217 -11.24 26.00 -4.57
CA GLU A 217 -10.25 27.07 -4.51
C GLU A 217 -10.97 28.41 -4.37
N THR A 218 -10.55 29.19 -3.37
CA THR A 218 -11.00 30.56 -3.17
C THR A 218 -10.03 31.50 -3.85
N TYR A 219 -10.55 32.50 -4.57
CA TYR A 219 -9.77 33.55 -5.22
C TYR A 219 -10.42 34.92 -5.08
#